data_AF-H5SEZ0-F1
#
_entry.id   AF-H5SEZ0-F1
#
_cell.length_a   1.000
_cell.length_b   1.000
_cell.length_c   1.000
_cell.angle_alpha   90.00
_cell.angle_beta   90.00
_cell.angle_gamma   90.00
#
_symmetry.space_group_name_H-M   'P 1'
#
loop_
_entity.id
_entity.type
_entity.pdbx_description
1 polymer ?
#
loop_
_entity_poly.entity_id
_entity_poly.type
_entity_poly.pdbx_seq_one_letter_code
_entity_poly.pdbx_strand_id
1 'polypeptide(L)'
;MRILLLVHAFNSLSQRIHAELRRDGHEVSVEFDISDAVTEEAVALWQPEVIVAPFLKRKVPETVWRQVPTLIVHPGPPGDRGPNALDHAILRGETTWGVTVLQAVAEYDAGPIWAYRTFAMRRARKADLYRREVTEAAVDAVREALARLARGEVPEPAPRGVFRPALTAAQRTIDWASMTTEAILKVANASDGAPGALAVLFGQRCRLFDLHPEADTYRAQPGTVIGRRDEALLVATRDGAVWVGQVRQEGGVKLPALVAFPEAAAYPEIPGSGYWEVSQPTWQEIAYREAGAVGFLTFRFYNGAMSTAQCQRLLAALRWAFARPTRVLVLAGGAGFWSNGIHLHVIEAAERPADASMANIEAIDDVAEALIRHSGQITVAVLEGNAAAGGCFLARACDFVWVRQGVVLNPHYKNMGNLYGSEFWTYLLPKRLGDAGTAQLMAHRLPILGEEAVALGFYDAVLPNAGFAASVQQEAQRLADDAAAVAAFLARKAALRAADEAVRPLAEYRRHELEAMANNFYGFDPAYHVARYHFVHRTPHSWTPLHLARHRQLGYRREGAPKRALRQSLSMEV
;
A
#
# COMPACT_ATOMS: atom_id res chain seq x y z
N MET A 1 6.54 27.37 -2.94
CA MET A 1 5.94 27.26 -4.29
C MET A 1 4.53 26.70 -4.18
N ARG A 2 3.66 27.12 -5.11
CA ARG A 2 2.30 26.62 -5.32
C ARG A 2 2.32 25.57 -6.43
N ILE A 3 2.07 24.33 -6.04
CA ILE A 3 2.24 23.13 -6.88
C ILE A 3 0.87 22.52 -7.14
N LEU A 4 0.61 22.18 -8.41
CA LEU A 4 -0.52 21.32 -8.78
C LEU A 4 0.00 19.92 -9.07
N LEU A 5 -0.47 18.92 -8.32
CA LEU A 5 -0.26 17.53 -8.68
C LEU A 5 -1.34 17.09 -9.66
N LEU A 6 -0.95 16.78 -10.90
CA LEU A 6 -1.87 16.26 -11.91
C LEU A 6 -1.71 14.73 -11.99
N VAL A 7 -2.75 13.99 -11.62
CA VAL A 7 -2.63 12.53 -11.41
C VAL A 7 -3.82 11.78 -12.00
N HIS A 8 -3.62 10.63 -12.60
CA HIS A 8 -4.74 9.76 -13.00
C HIS A 8 -5.47 9.16 -11.79
N ALA A 9 -4.73 8.93 -10.70
CA ALA A 9 -5.26 8.53 -9.40
C ALA A 9 -4.32 9.01 -8.30
N PHE A 10 -4.86 9.27 -7.10
CA PHE A 10 -4.06 9.58 -5.91
C PHE A 10 -3.39 8.33 -5.33
N ASN A 11 -2.51 7.70 -6.12
CA ASN A 11 -1.84 6.44 -5.84
C ASN A 11 -0.72 6.62 -4.79
N SER A 12 -0.01 5.53 -4.45
CA SER A 12 1.04 5.54 -3.42
C SER A 12 2.15 6.57 -3.69
N LEU A 13 2.60 6.70 -4.95
CA LEU A 13 3.63 7.68 -5.32
C LEU A 13 3.11 9.12 -5.19
N SER A 14 1.88 9.36 -5.67
CA SER A 14 1.24 10.67 -5.59
C SER A 14 1.01 11.10 -4.13
N GLN A 15 0.60 10.17 -3.27
CA GLN A 15 0.45 10.42 -1.83
C GLN A 15 1.80 10.73 -1.17
N ARG A 16 2.85 9.97 -1.49
CA ARG A 16 4.20 10.21 -0.96
C ARG A 16 4.72 11.59 -1.39
N ILE A 17 4.68 11.92 -2.68
CA ILE A 17 5.10 13.23 -3.19
C ILE A 17 4.27 14.36 -2.58
N HIS A 18 2.95 14.19 -2.49
CA HIS A 18 2.07 15.17 -1.85
C HIS A 18 2.48 15.46 -0.39
N ALA A 19 2.69 14.41 0.40
CA ALA A 19 3.03 14.56 1.81
C ALA A 19 4.44 15.19 1.99
N GLU A 20 5.43 14.72 1.24
CA GLU A 20 6.80 15.26 1.27
C GLU A 20 6.85 16.73 0.87
N LEU A 21 6.18 17.12 -0.22
CA LEU A 21 6.13 18.52 -0.66
C LEU A 21 5.43 19.43 0.35
N ARG A 22 4.37 18.94 1.01
CA ARG A 22 3.71 19.70 2.07
C ARG A 22 4.61 19.84 3.30
N ARG A 23 5.34 18.79 3.68
CA ARG A 23 6.33 18.83 4.76
C ARG A 23 7.44 19.84 4.48
N ASP A 24 7.85 19.96 3.22
CA ASP A 24 8.85 20.94 2.75
C ASP A 24 8.29 22.39 2.67
N GLY A 25 7.03 22.62 3.07
CA GLY A 25 6.42 23.95 3.12
C GLY A 25 5.78 24.41 1.81
N HIS A 26 5.61 23.53 0.82
CA HIS A 26 4.91 23.89 -0.42
C HIS A 26 3.38 23.90 -0.24
N GLU A 27 2.71 24.78 -0.98
CA GLU A 27 1.27 24.73 -1.14
C GLU A 27 0.92 23.74 -2.25
N VAL A 28 0.33 22.61 -1.88
CA VAL A 28 0.00 21.55 -2.84
C VAL A 28 -1.52 21.43 -2.99
N SER A 29 -1.99 21.43 -4.23
CA SER A 29 -3.34 20.96 -4.60
C SER A 29 -3.21 19.78 -5.56
N VAL A 30 -4.22 18.92 -5.62
CA VAL A 30 -4.27 17.80 -6.56
C VAL A 30 -5.42 17.98 -7.54
N GLU A 31 -5.24 17.57 -8.79
CA GLU A 31 -6.30 17.39 -9.77
C GLU A 31 -6.19 16.02 -10.45
N PHE A 32 -7.34 15.37 -10.66
CA PHE A 32 -7.40 14.15 -11.44
C PHE A 32 -7.37 14.44 -12.94
N ASP A 33 -6.52 13.72 -13.69
CA ASP A 33 -6.48 13.74 -15.15
C ASP A 33 -7.72 13.00 -15.71
N ILE A 34 -8.83 13.73 -15.80
CA ILE A 34 -10.13 13.27 -16.29
C ILE A 34 -10.31 13.69 -17.75
N SER A 35 -10.15 14.98 -18.03
CA SER A 35 -10.22 15.56 -19.37
C SER A 35 -9.36 16.82 -19.49
N ASP A 36 -9.13 17.26 -20.73
CA ASP A 36 -8.32 18.43 -21.03
C ASP A 36 -8.94 19.69 -20.41
N ALA A 37 -10.25 19.90 -20.59
CA ALA A 37 -10.98 21.03 -20.04
C ALA A 37 -10.95 21.08 -18.50
N VAL A 38 -11.04 19.93 -17.83
CA VAL A 38 -10.93 19.84 -16.36
C VAL A 38 -9.52 20.22 -15.89
N THR A 39 -8.50 19.81 -16.63
CA THR A 39 -7.10 20.16 -16.34
C THR A 39 -6.84 21.65 -16.53
N GLU A 40 -7.31 22.23 -17.64
CA GLU A 40 -7.21 23.66 -17.93
C GLU A 40 -7.92 24.52 -16.87
N GLU A 41 -9.12 24.11 -16.47
CA GLU A 41 -9.87 24.78 -15.40
C GLU A 41 -9.11 24.73 -14.08
N ALA A 42 -8.56 23.58 -13.70
CA ALA A 42 -7.78 23.44 -12.47
C ALA A 42 -6.55 24.35 -12.47
N VAL A 43 -5.85 24.47 -13.60
CA VAL A 43 -4.73 25.41 -13.77
C VAL A 43 -5.19 26.86 -13.68
N ALA A 44 -6.33 27.22 -14.27
CA ALA A 44 -6.87 28.57 -14.19
C ALA A 44 -7.32 28.96 -12.77
N LEU A 45 -7.90 28.01 -12.02
CA LEU A 45 -8.36 28.19 -10.64
C LEU A 45 -7.18 28.25 -9.65
N TRP A 46 -6.25 27.30 -9.78
CA TRP A 46 -5.12 27.19 -8.86
C TRP A 46 -3.98 28.14 -9.22
N GLN A 47 -3.75 28.44 -10.50
CA GLN A 47 -2.61 29.25 -10.97
C GLN A 47 -1.27 28.73 -10.40
N PRO A 48 -0.92 27.46 -10.65
CA PRO A 48 0.32 26.87 -10.15
C PRO A 48 1.56 27.58 -10.71
N GLU A 49 2.62 27.64 -9.90
CA GLU A 49 3.96 27.99 -10.38
C GLU A 49 4.58 26.82 -11.15
N VAL A 50 4.19 25.59 -10.81
CA VAL A 50 4.66 24.36 -11.43
C VAL A 50 3.60 23.26 -11.28
N ILE A 51 3.48 22.43 -12.31
CA ILE A 51 2.70 21.20 -12.30
C ILE A 51 3.67 20.03 -12.14
N VAL A 52 3.39 19.11 -11.22
CA VAL A 52 4.11 17.84 -11.10
C VAL A 52 3.14 16.71 -11.39
N ALA A 53 3.48 15.84 -12.34
CA ALA A 53 2.64 14.75 -12.79
C ALA A 53 3.29 13.40 -12.46
N PRO A 54 3.09 12.88 -11.24
CA PRO A 54 3.73 11.65 -10.79
C PRO A 54 3.12 10.37 -11.36
N PHE A 55 1.89 10.45 -11.89
CA PHE A 55 1.21 9.31 -12.47
C PHE A 55 0.15 9.76 -13.48
N LEU A 56 0.42 9.62 -14.77
CA LEU A 56 -0.53 9.95 -15.85
C LEU A 56 -0.83 8.73 -16.73
N LYS A 57 -1.96 8.81 -17.44
CA LYS A 57 -2.32 7.88 -18.51
C LYS A 57 -2.61 8.57 -19.84
N ARG A 58 -2.77 9.89 -19.85
CA ARG A 58 -2.98 10.72 -21.04
C ARG A 58 -1.90 11.79 -21.10
N LYS A 59 -1.77 12.43 -22.27
CA LYS A 59 -0.91 13.62 -22.40
C LYS A 59 -1.51 14.78 -21.63
N VAL A 60 -0.64 15.59 -21.04
CA VAL A 60 -1.03 16.92 -20.57
C VAL A 60 -1.35 17.79 -21.79
N PRO A 61 -2.46 18.57 -21.78
CA PRO A 61 -2.81 19.45 -22.90
C PRO A 61 -1.71 20.47 -23.21
N GLU A 62 -1.50 20.75 -24.50
CA GLU A 62 -0.52 21.74 -24.98
C GLU A 62 -0.78 23.15 -24.48
N THR A 63 -2.06 23.50 -24.35
CA THR A 63 -2.55 24.73 -23.73
C THR A 63 -2.03 24.91 -22.29
N VAL A 64 -1.74 23.82 -21.58
CA VAL A 64 -1.25 23.84 -20.20
C VAL A 64 0.27 23.87 -20.14
N TRP A 65 0.96 22.87 -20.71
CA TRP A 65 2.40 22.72 -20.50
C TRP A 65 3.26 23.78 -21.21
N ARG A 66 2.71 24.49 -22.20
CA ARG A 66 3.36 25.67 -22.80
C ARG A 66 3.31 26.91 -21.90
N GLN A 67 2.37 26.99 -20.97
CA GLN A 67 2.14 28.16 -20.12
C GLN A 67 2.73 27.98 -18.71
N VAL A 68 2.68 26.77 -18.18
CA VAL A 68 3.17 26.45 -16.84
C VAL A 68 4.22 25.34 -16.92
N PRO A 69 5.40 25.51 -16.29
CA PRO A 69 6.37 24.42 -16.15
C PRO A 69 5.68 23.16 -15.65
N THR A 70 5.77 22.08 -16.44
CA THR A 70 5.08 20.83 -16.17
C THR A 70 6.10 19.70 -16.14
N LEU A 71 6.29 19.12 -14.96
CA LEU A 71 7.28 18.09 -14.67
C LEU A 71 6.60 16.72 -14.65
N ILE A 72 6.98 15.83 -15.54
CA ILE A 72 6.48 14.45 -15.60
C ILE A 72 7.47 13.53 -14.87
N VAL A 73 6.96 12.68 -13.98
CA VAL A 73 7.79 11.65 -13.33
C VAL A 73 7.70 10.37 -14.15
N HIS A 74 8.78 10.04 -14.84
CA HIS A 74 8.90 8.83 -15.65
C HIS A 74 9.62 7.73 -14.86
N PRO A 75 9.03 6.53 -14.67
CA PRO A 75 9.67 5.43 -13.94
C PRO A 75 10.69 4.67 -14.81
N GLY A 76 11.60 5.41 -15.45
CA GLY A 76 12.71 4.92 -16.25
C GLY A 76 13.91 5.88 -16.20
N PRO A 77 15.14 5.39 -16.47
CA PRO A 77 16.34 6.21 -16.52
C PRO A 77 16.32 7.18 -17.73
N PRO A 78 17.24 8.17 -17.77
CA PRO A 78 17.37 9.07 -18.91
C PRO A 78 17.38 8.36 -20.27
N GLY A 79 16.47 8.75 -21.16
CA GLY A 79 16.33 8.17 -22.50
C GLY A 79 15.39 6.97 -22.61
N ASP A 80 14.90 6.40 -21.51
CA ASP A 80 13.77 5.47 -21.57
C ASP A 80 12.47 6.25 -21.84
N ARG A 81 11.61 5.71 -22.73
CA ARG A 81 10.35 6.35 -23.10
C ARG A 81 9.24 5.31 -23.26
N GLY A 82 8.02 5.68 -22.90
CA GLY A 82 6.81 4.89 -23.13
C GLY A 82 6.11 4.39 -21.87
N PRO A 83 4.87 3.89 -22.01
CA PRO A 83 3.94 3.76 -20.90
C PRO A 83 4.19 2.57 -19.95
N ASN A 84 5.09 1.65 -20.31
CA ASN A 84 5.33 0.40 -19.57
C ASN A 84 6.83 0.22 -19.22
N ALA A 85 7.52 1.31 -18.89
CA ALA A 85 8.94 1.36 -18.58
C ALA A 85 9.42 0.24 -17.63
N LEU A 86 8.83 0.17 -16.43
CA LEU A 86 9.22 -0.81 -15.41
C LEU A 86 8.88 -2.26 -15.82
N ASP A 87 7.77 -2.47 -16.54
CA ASP A 87 7.42 -3.78 -17.07
C ASP A 87 8.47 -4.28 -18.08
N HIS A 88 8.89 -3.41 -19.01
CA HIS A 88 9.95 -3.71 -19.98
C HIS A 88 11.28 -4.01 -19.30
N ALA A 89 11.65 -3.21 -18.28
CA ALA A 89 12.88 -3.41 -17.52
C ALA A 89 12.93 -4.79 -16.86
N ILE A 90 11.82 -5.21 -16.21
CA ILE A 90 11.72 -6.52 -15.57
C ILE A 90 11.79 -7.64 -16.62
N LEU A 91 11.05 -7.56 -17.73
CA LEU A 91 11.05 -8.58 -18.79
C LEU A 91 12.41 -8.72 -19.48
N ARG A 92 13.16 -7.63 -19.61
CA ARG A 92 14.52 -7.63 -20.16
C ARG A 92 15.57 -8.10 -19.16
N GLY A 93 15.24 -8.12 -17.87
CA GLY A 93 16.18 -8.50 -16.81
C GLY A 93 17.26 -7.45 -16.61
N GLU A 94 16.91 -6.17 -16.75
CA GLU A 94 17.81 -5.06 -16.47
C GLU A 94 18.30 -5.15 -15.03
N THR A 95 19.60 -4.96 -14.79
CA THR A 95 20.23 -5.03 -13.46
C THR A 95 20.30 -3.67 -12.76
N THR A 96 20.16 -2.60 -13.54
CA THR A 96 20.07 -1.21 -13.08
C THR A 96 18.91 -0.54 -13.79
N TRP A 97 18.17 0.30 -13.06
CA TRP A 97 17.08 1.11 -13.60
C TRP A 97 17.09 2.50 -12.98
N GLY A 98 16.05 3.29 -13.20
CA GLY A 98 15.98 4.63 -12.63
C GLY A 98 14.63 5.31 -12.77
N VAL A 99 14.60 6.56 -12.33
CA VAL A 99 13.49 7.50 -12.47
C VAL A 99 14.04 8.79 -13.06
N THR A 100 13.25 9.42 -13.93
CA THR A 100 13.57 10.70 -14.55
C THR A 100 12.43 11.67 -14.33
N VAL A 101 12.73 12.89 -13.89
CA VAL A 101 11.79 14.01 -13.88
C VAL A 101 12.07 14.86 -15.10
N LEU A 102 11.14 14.86 -16.06
CA LEU A 102 11.30 15.48 -17.37
C LEU A 102 10.28 16.60 -17.59
N GLN A 103 10.66 17.60 -18.38
CA GLN A 103 9.77 18.66 -18.82
C GLN A 103 8.75 18.09 -19.82
N ALA A 104 7.47 18.42 -19.69
CA ALA A 104 6.47 18.05 -20.67
C ALA A 104 6.72 18.75 -22.01
N VAL A 105 6.64 17.96 -23.09
CA VAL A 105 6.71 18.41 -24.50
C VAL A 105 5.67 17.62 -25.32
N ALA A 106 5.51 17.94 -26.60
CA ALA A 106 4.53 17.28 -27.47
C ALA A 106 4.78 15.77 -27.65
N GLU A 107 6.06 15.37 -27.71
CA GLU A 107 6.48 13.96 -27.80
C GLU A 107 6.51 13.29 -26.41
N TYR A 108 6.01 12.04 -26.33
CA TYR A 108 5.99 11.30 -25.07
C TYR A 108 7.40 11.06 -24.52
N ASP A 109 7.60 11.42 -23.25
CA ASP A 109 8.83 11.19 -22.47
C ASP A 109 10.11 11.67 -23.17
N ALA A 110 9.98 12.67 -24.05
CA ALA A 110 11.08 13.16 -24.88
C ALA A 110 11.66 14.49 -24.42
N GLY A 111 11.04 15.12 -23.41
CA GLY A 111 11.41 16.47 -23.00
C GLY A 111 12.71 16.51 -22.19
N PRO A 112 13.32 17.70 -22.09
CA PRO A 112 14.52 17.94 -21.27
C PRO A 112 14.39 17.42 -19.83
N ILE A 113 15.52 17.02 -19.24
CA ILE A 113 15.58 16.39 -17.93
C ILE A 113 15.92 17.41 -16.86
N TRP A 114 15.12 17.44 -15.80
CA TRP A 114 15.36 18.26 -14.62
C TRP A 114 16.18 17.54 -13.55
N ALA A 115 15.92 16.25 -13.34
CA ALA A 115 16.67 15.42 -12.40
C ALA A 115 16.42 13.95 -12.70
N TYR A 116 17.33 13.08 -12.26
CA TYR A 116 17.14 11.64 -12.31
C TYR A 116 17.85 10.95 -11.15
N ARG A 117 17.45 9.71 -10.87
CA ARG A 117 18.11 8.80 -9.92
C ARG A 117 18.15 7.41 -10.52
N THR A 118 19.23 6.68 -10.26
CA THR A 118 19.39 5.28 -10.65
C THR A 118 19.41 4.38 -9.43
N PHE A 119 18.99 3.14 -9.59
CA PHE A 119 19.02 2.13 -8.53
C PHE A 119 19.25 0.73 -9.10
N ALA A 120 19.77 -0.17 -8.25
CA ALA A 120 19.91 -1.57 -8.59
C ALA A 120 18.53 -2.26 -8.65
N MET A 121 18.30 -3.07 -9.68
CA MET A 121 17.05 -3.81 -9.86
C MET A 121 17.07 -5.09 -9.01
N ARG A 122 16.11 -5.20 -8.08
CA ARG A 122 15.83 -6.48 -7.42
C ARG A 122 15.01 -7.38 -8.34
N ARG A 123 15.19 -8.70 -8.19
CA ARG A 123 14.25 -9.70 -8.71
C ARG A 123 12.98 -9.68 -7.85
N ALA A 124 12.07 -8.77 -8.16
CA ALA A 124 10.87 -8.54 -7.37
C ALA A 124 9.67 -8.19 -8.26
N ARG A 125 8.48 -8.26 -7.66
CA ARG A 125 7.23 -7.80 -8.27
C ARG A 125 7.34 -6.32 -8.64
N LYS A 126 6.80 -5.94 -9.79
CA LYS A 126 6.75 -4.56 -10.27
C LYS A 126 6.21 -3.60 -9.22
N ALA A 127 5.12 -4.01 -8.56
CA ALA A 127 4.46 -3.18 -7.56
C ALA A 127 5.34 -2.94 -6.31
N ASP A 128 6.27 -3.84 -6.00
CA ASP A 128 7.21 -3.67 -4.88
C ASP A 128 8.35 -2.73 -5.27
N LEU A 129 8.90 -2.88 -6.49
CA LEU A 129 9.90 -1.95 -7.04
C LEU A 129 9.32 -0.52 -7.15
N TYR A 130 8.06 -0.40 -7.57
CA TYR A 130 7.39 0.88 -7.69
C TYR A 130 7.24 1.59 -6.33
N ARG A 131 6.89 0.85 -5.28
CA ARG A 131 6.66 1.40 -3.92
C ARG A 131 7.94 1.65 -3.13
N ARG A 132 9.07 1.08 -3.55
CA ARG A 132 10.37 1.27 -2.91
C ARG A 132 11.29 2.09 -3.78
N GLU A 133 12.11 1.44 -4.60
CA GLU A 133 13.20 2.08 -5.32
C GLU A 133 12.72 3.23 -6.20
N VAL A 134 11.64 3.02 -6.96
CA VAL A 134 11.06 4.08 -7.82
C VAL A 134 10.51 5.23 -6.98
N THR A 135 9.83 4.95 -5.86
CA THR A 135 9.23 6.00 -5.04
C THR A 135 10.30 6.84 -4.34
N GLU A 136 11.33 6.23 -3.74
CA GLU A 136 12.43 6.98 -3.12
C GLU A 136 13.19 7.81 -4.18
N ALA A 137 13.54 7.19 -5.32
CA ALA A 137 14.18 7.86 -6.44
C ALA A 137 13.35 9.04 -6.99
N ALA A 138 12.03 8.88 -7.08
CA ALA A 138 11.12 9.91 -7.56
C ALA A 138 11.02 11.08 -6.59
N VAL A 139 10.92 10.84 -5.28
CA VAL A 139 10.88 11.92 -4.27
C VAL A 139 12.14 12.77 -4.35
N ASP A 140 13.31 12.13 -4.37
CA ASP A 140 14.59 12.83 -4.46
C ASP A 140 14.72 13.62 -5.76
N ALA A 141 14.37 13.02 -6.90
CA ALA A 141 14.44 13.68 -8.19
C ALA A 141 13.43 14.85 -8.29
N VAL A 142 12.21 14.71 -7.74
CA VAL A 142 11.22 15.80 -7.74
C VAL A 142 11.70 16.97 -6.88
N ARG A 143 12.24 16.70 -5.70
CA ARG A 143 12.81 17.75 -4.82
C ARG A 143 13.94 18.51 -5.52
N GLU A 144 14.87 17.79 -6.15
CA GLU A 144 15.96 18.41 -6.91
C GLU A 144 15.42 19.23 -8.09
N ALA A 145 14.51 18.67 -8.88
CA ALA A 145 13.91 19.36 -10.02
C ALA A 145 13.23 20.67 -9.62
N LEU A 146 12.46 20.66 -8.52
CA LEU A 146 11.82 21.87 -7.98
C LEU A 146 12.84 22.88 -7.48
N ALA A 147 13.91 22.44 -6.81
CA ALA A 147 14.97 23.32 -6.33
C ALA A 147 15.72 23.99 -7.50
N ARG A 148 16.04 23.24 -8.56
CA ARG A 148 16.65 23.77 -9.79
C ARG A 148 15.73 24.77 -10.48
N LEU A 149 14.45 24.42 -10.63
CA LEU A 149 13.44 25.30 -11.21
C LEU A 149 13.31 26.62 -10.43
N ALA A 150 13.27 26.55 -9.09
CA ALA A 150 13.20 27.73 -8.22
C ALA A 150 14.44 28.64 -8.34
N ARG A 151 15.62 28.08 -8.67
CA ARG A 151 16.84 28.85 -8.94
C ARG A 151 16.91 29.42 -10.36
N GLY A 152 15.91 29.17 -11.21
CA GLY A 152 15.89 29.61 -12.60
C GLY A 152 16.87 28.86 -13.50
N GLU A 153 17.27 27.65 -13.12
CA GLU A 153 18.11 26.81 -13.96
C GLU A 153 17.35 26.27 -15.19
N VAL A 154 18.09 25.88 -16.21
CA VAL A 154 17.54 25.27 -17.43
C VAL A 154 17.72 23.75 -17.36
N PRO A 155 16.72 22.94 -17.73
CA PRO A 155 16.85 21.49 -17.76
C PRO A 155 17.85 21.04 -18.83
N GLU A 156 18.46 19.89 -18.60
CA GLU A 156 19.43 19.30 -19.53
C GLU A 156 18.74 18.68 -20.73
N PRO A 157 19.32 18.76 -21.95
CA PRO A 157 18.78 18.04 -23.10
C PRO A 157 18.64 16.54 -22.83
N ALA A 158 17.50 15.96 -23.18
CA ALA A 158 17.31 14.52 -23.04
C ALA A 158 18.23 13.77 -24.01
N PRO A 159 18.90 12.68 -23.56
CA PRO A 159 19.68 11.85 -24.47
C PRO A 159 18.76 11.20 -25.52
N ARG A 160 19.36 10.77 -26.63
CA ARG A 160 18.61 10.02 -27.65
C ARG A 160 18.09 8.72 -27.05
N GLY A 161 16.78 8.65 -26.89
CA GLY A 161 16.10 7.58 -26.19
C GLY A 161 15.53 6.48 -27.08
N VAL A 162 15.05 5.41 -26.46
CA VAL A 162 14.32 4.32 -27.13
C VAL A 162 12.86 4.39 -26.68
N PHE A 163 11.95 4.63 -27.62
CA PHE A 163 10.53 4.53 -27.38
C PHE A 163 10.09 3.07 -27.37
N ARG A 164 9.50 2.63 -26.25
CA ARG A 164 8.97 1.29 -26.09
C ARG A 164 7.44 1.34 -26.06
N PRO A 165 6.75 0.64 -26.97
CA PRO A 165 5.29 0.64 -26.99
C PRO A 165 4.73 -0.09 -25.75
N ALA A 166 3.43 0.06 -25.54
CA ALA A 166 2.72 -0.73 -24.54
C ALA A 166 2.92 -2.25 -24.80
N LEU A 167 3.10 -3.02 -23.74
CA LEU A 167 3.27 -4.47 -23.85
C LEU A 167 1.99 -5.13 -24.38
N THR A 168 2.16 -6.07 -25.28
CA THR A 168 1.06 -6.85 -25.85
C THR A 168 0.55 -7.91 -24.88
N ALA A 169 -0.63 -8.46 -25.16
CA ALA A 169 -1.16 -9.59 -24.38
C ALA A 169 -0.21 -10.80 -24.43
N ALA A 170 0.35 -11.11 -25.60
CA ALA A 170 1.28 -12.24 -25.78
C ALA A 170 2.52 -12.14 -24.87
N GLN A 171 3.08 -10.94 -24.71
CA GLN A 171 4.23 -10.71 -23.81
C GLN A 171 3.89 -10.86 -22.31
N ARG A 172 2.60 -10.92 -21.97
CA ARG A 172 2.10 -11.10 -20.60
C ARG A 172 1.50 -12.48 -20.37
N THR A 173 1.48 -13.34 -21.38
CA THR A 173 0.89 -14.68 -21.29
C THR A 173 1.93 -15.66 -20.76
N ILE A 174 1.54 -16.37 -19.72
CA ILE A 174 2.22 -17.57 -19.24
C ILE A 174 1.80 -18.73 -20.14
N ASP A 175 2.76 -19.26 -20.88
CA ASP A 175 2.62 -20.54 -21.55
C ASP A 175 3.29 -21.61 -20.69
N TRP A 176 2.47 -22.34 -19.92
CA TRP A 176 2.93 -23.36 -19.00
C TRP A 176 3.79 -24.44 -19.66
N ALA A 177 3.48 -24.79 -20.91
CA ALA A 177 4.15 -25.90 -21.59
C ALA A 177 5.58 -25.55 -22.03
N SER A 178 5.81 -24.31 -22.48
CA SER A 178 7.10 -23.89 -23.05
C SER A 178 7.99 -23.12 -22.06
N MET A 179 7.42 -22.42 -21.09
CA MET A 179 8.16 -21.55 -20.18
C MET A 179 8.76 -22.29 -18.97
N THR A 180 9.98 -21.91 -18.59
CA THR A 180 10.57 -22.28 -17.30
C THR A 180 9.90 -21.54 -16.14
N THR A 181 10.11 -22.06 -14.93
CA THR A 181 9.78 -21.39 -13.66
C THR A 181 10.30 -19.95 -13.64
N GLU A 182 11.56 -19.72 -14.01
CA GLU A 182 12.15 -18.39 -14.03
C GLU A 182 11.46 -17.45 -15.04
N ALA A 183 11.14 -17.94 -16.25
CA ALA A 183 10.44 -17.16 -17.26
C ALA A 183 9.02 -16.78 -16.81
N ILE A 184 8.30 -17.72 -16.19
CA ILE A 184 6.96 -17.50 -15.61
C ILE A 184 7.03 -16.42 -14.53
N LEU A 185 7.97 -16.54 -13.58
CA LEU A 185 8.17 -15.55 -12.53
C LEU A 185 8.53 -14.17 -13.09
N LYS A 186 9.31 -14.10 -14.18
CA LYS A 186 9.64 -12.83 -14.85
C LYS A 186 8.40 -12.14 -15.43
N VAL A 187 7.55 -12.90 -16.13
CA VAL A 187 6.28 -12.41 -16.70
C VAL A 187 5.31 -11.98 -15.60
N ALA A 188 5.20 -12.78 -14.54
CA ALA A 188 4.38 -12.48 -13.38
C ALA A 188 4.86 -11.23 -12.65
N ASN A 189 6.14 -11.13 -12.34
CA ASN A 189 6.73 -9.97 -11.68
C ASN A 189 6.52 -8.68 -12.47
N ALA A 190 6.69 -8.71 -13.80
CA ALA A 190 6.43 -7.55 -14.67
C ALA A 190 4.95 -7.13 -14.70
N SER A 191 4.04 -8.05 -14.40
CA SER A 191 2.59 -7.85 -14.50
C SER A 191 1.90 -7.70 -13.13
N ASP A 192 2.61 -7.89 -12.03
CA ASP A 192 2.06 -7.83 -10.67
C ASP A 192 1.62 -6.41 -10.27
N GLY A 193 0.57 -6.33 -9.45
CA GLY A 193 -0.17 -5.12 -9.11
C GLY A 193 -1.21 -4.75 -10.17
N ALA A 194 -0.77 -4.65 -11.42
CA ALA A 194 -1.60 -4.52 -12.62
C ALA A 194 -0.75 -4.75 -13.90
N PRO A 195 -1.28 -5.36 -14.97
CA PRO A 195 -2.66 -5.84 -15.11
C PRO A 195 -2.87 -7.28 -14.59
N GLY A 196 -1.80 -8.00 -14.23
CA GLY A 196 -1.77 -9.43 -13.95
C GLY A 196 -1.33 -10.25 -15.17
N ALA A 197 -0.53 -11.30 -14.94
CA ALA A 197 -0.05 -12.18 -15.99
C ALA A 197 -1.20 -13.05 -16.50
N LEU A 198 -1.38 -13.13 -17.82
CA LEU A 198 -2.44 -13.90 -18.44
C LEU A 198 -2.09 -15.39 -18.36
N ALA A 199 -3.01 -16.23 -17.93
CA ALA A 199 -2.82 -17.67 -17.88
C ALA A 199 -4.15 -18.41 -18.06
N VAL A 200 -4.05 -19.72 -18.19
CA VAL A 200 -5.18 -20.64 -18.06
C VAL A 200 -4.94 -21.53 -16.85
N LEU A 201 -5.93 -21.60 -15.95
CA LEU A 201 -5.96 -22.53 -14.82
C LEU A 201 -7.35 -23.16 -14.79
N PHE A 202 -7.42 -24.48 -14.55
CA PHE A 202 -8.68 -25.23 -14.58
C PHE A 202 -9.50 -25.02 -15.87
N GLY A 203 -8.81 -24.85 -17.01
CA GLY A 203 -9.44 -24.55 -18.30
C GLY A 203 -10.02 -23.13 -18.44
N GLN A 204 -9.91 -22.29 -17.41
CA GLN A 204 -10.45 -20.93 -17.38
C GLN A 204 -9.35 -19.88 -17.59
N ARG A 205 -9.64 -18.88 -18.42
CA ARG A 205 -8.75 -17.72 -18.61
C ARG A 205 -8.76 -16.86 -17.35
N CYS A 206 -7.58 -16.54 -16.86
CA CYS A 206 -7.44 -15.74 -15.65
C CYS A 206 -6.18 -14.87 -15.71
N ARG A 207 -6.04 -14.02 -14.68
CA ARG A 207 -4.86 -13.21 -14.44
C ARG A 207 -4.25 -13.59 -13.11
N LEU A 208 -2.97 -13.94 -13.12
CA LEU A 208 -2.24 -14.36 -11.94
C LEU A 208 -1.44 -13.20 -11.35
N PHE A 209 -1.33 -13.23 -10.02
CA PHE A 209 -0.56 -12.31 -9.20
C PHE A 209 0.06 -13.08 -8.04
N ASP A 210 1.08 -12.48 -7.44
CA ASP A 210 1.75 -13.01 -6.25
C ASP A 210 2.31 -14.41 -6.46
N LEU A 211 3.12 -14.57 -7.52
CA LEU A 211 3.78 -15.83 -7.80
C LEU A 211 5.09 -15.95 -7.04
N HIS A 212 5.32 -17.13 -6.47
CA HIS A 212 6.56 -17.46 -5.75
C HIS A 212 7.18 -18.73 -6.30
N PRO A 213 8.51 -18.82 -6.38
CA PRO A 213 9.19 -20.06 -6.71
C PRO A 213 8.93 -21.14 -5.66
N GLU A 214 8.99 -22.40 -6.09
CA GLU A 214 9.11 -23.56 -5.21
C GLU A 214 10.44 -24.27 -5.51
N ALA A 215 11.18 -24.61 -4.45
CA ALA A 215 12.48 -25.27 -4.54
C ALA A 215 12.32 -26.77 -4.80
N ASP A 216 11.28 -27.37 -4.24
CA ASP A 216 10.97 -28.77 -4.45
C ASP A 216 10.57 -29.02 -5.92
N THR A 217 10.99 -30.16 -6.44
CA THR A 217 10.66 -30.58 -7.81
C THR A 217 9.49 -31.55 -7.78
N TYR A 218 8.54 -31.33 -8.69
CA TYR A 218 7.33 -32.14 -8.79
C TYR A 218 7.22 -32.72 -10.19
N ARG A 219 6.93 -34.02 -10.28
CA ARG A 219 6.70 -34.71 -11.55
C ARG A 219 5.22 -34.61 -11.91
N ALA A 220 4.84 -33.57 -12.64
CA ALA A 220 3.51 -33.40 -13.20
C ALA A 220 3.57 -32.70 -14.57
N GLN A 221 2.49 -32.79 -15.34
CA GLN A 221 2.41 -32.04 -16.60
C GLN A 221 2.40 -30.53 -16.32
N PRO A 222 3.17 -29.71 -17.06
CA PRO A 222 3.18 -28.26 -16.84
C PRO A 222 1.78 -27.65 -16.93
N GLY A 223 1.46 -26.73 -16.02
CA GLY A 223 0.15 -26.12 -15.86
C GLY A 223 -0.83 -26.90 -14.98
N THR A 224 -0.44 -28.09 -14.51
CA THR A 224 -1.24 -28.88 -13.58
C THR A 224 -1.12 -28.33 -12.16
N VAL A 225 -2.25 -28.09 -11.49
CA VAL A 225 -2.26 -27.83 -10.04
C VAL A 225 -1.89 -29.11 -9.34
N ILE A 226 -0.89 -29.08 -8.47
CA ILE A 226 -0.37 -30.27 -7.78
C ILE A 226 -0.72 -30.32 -6.30
N GLY A 227 -1.06 -29.16 -5.71
CA GLY A 227 -1.39 -29.04 -4.31
C GLY A 227 -1.75 -27.62 -3.93
N ARG A 228 -2.01 -27.42 -2.65
CA ARG A 228 -2.29 -26.12 -2.05
C ARG A 228 -1.54 -25.95 -0.74
N ARG A 229 -1.38 -24.71 -0.31
CA ARG A 229 -0.94 -24.36 1.04
C ARG A 229 -1.68 -23.10 1.45
N ASP A 230 -2.40 -23.17 2.56
CA ASP A 230 -3.35 -22.12 2.94
C ASP A 230 -4.31 -21.81 1.76
N GLU A 231 -4.31 -20.57 1.26
CA GLU A 231 -5.15 -20.13 0.13
C GLU A 231 -4.38 -20.02 -1.21
N ALA A 232 -3.13 -20.48 -1.26
CA ALA A 232 -2.28 -20.48 -2.46
C ALA A 232 -2.29 -21.84 -3.16
N LEU A 233 -2.14 -21.83 -4.49
CA LEU A 233 -2.09 -23.05 -5.31
C LEU A 233 -0.68 -23.28 -5.82
N LEU A 234 -0.20 -24.52 -5.75
CA LEU A 234 1.06 -24.93 -6.35
C LEU A 234 0.81 -25.49 -7.75
N VAL A 235 1.49 -24.94 -8.75
CA VAL A 235 1.29 -25.27 -10.16
C VAL A 235 2.61 -25.75 -10.75
N ALA A 236 2.61 -26.92 -11.38
CA ALA A 236 3.77 -27.46 -12.05
C ALA A 236 4.15 -26.59 -13.26
N THR A 237 5.45 -26.39 -13.46
CA THR A 237 6.02 -25.72 -14.62
C THR A 237 6.82 -26.71 -15.46
N ARG A 238 7.45 -26.25 -16.54
CA ARG A 238 8.31 -27.10 -17.38
C ARG A 238 9.47 -27.74 -16.62
N ASP A 239 10.01 -27.06 -15.61
CA ASP A 239 11.25 -27.44 -14.91
C ASP A 239 11.14 -27.43 -13.37
N GLY A 240 9.94 -27.25 -12.82
CA GLY A 240 9.71 -27.17 -11.38
C GLY A 240 8.25 -26.89 -11.04
N ALA A 241 8.03 -25.95 -10.12
CA ALA A 241 6.69 -25.48 -9.77
C ALA A 241 6.72 -24.00 -9.32
N VAL A 242 5.55 -23.36 -9.37
CA VAL A 242 5.32 -22.02 -8.82
C VAL A 242 4.08 -22.02 -7.94
N TRP A 243 4.16 -21.29 -6.84
CA TRP A 243 3.00 -20.92 -6.05
C TRP A 243 2.28 -19.76 -6.72
N VAL A 244 0.96 -19.81 -6.73
CA VAL A 244 0.06 -18.74 -7.17
C VAL A 244 -0.75 -18.31 -5.96
N GLY A 245 -0.43 -17.14 -5.40
CA GLY A 245 -1.15 -16.61 -4.24
C GLY A 245 -2.50 -15.99 -4.59
N GLN A 246 -2.60 -15.34 -5.76
CA GLN A 246 -3.74 -14.49 -6.09
C GLN A 246 -4.15 -14.63 -7.56
N VAL A 247 -5.46 -14.65 -7.80
CA VAL A 247 -6.06 -14.81 -9.14
C VAL A 247 -7.17 -13.80 -9.33
N ARG A 248 -7.31 -13.32 -10.57
CA ARG A 248 -8.55 -12.69 -11.05
C ARG A 248 -9.07 -13.45 -12.26
N GLN A 249 -10.18 -14.15 -12.09
CA GLN A 249 -10.95 -14.73 -13.20
C GLN A 249 -11.50 -13.64 -14.12
N GLU A 250 -11.83 -14.00 -15.35
CA GLU A 250 -12.44 -13.07 -16.29
C GLU A 250 -13.75 -12.51 -15.75
N GLY A 251 -13.93 -11.19 -15.80
CA GLY A 251 -15.09 -10.49 -15.21
C GLY A 251 -15.08 -10.41 -13.67
N GLY A 252 -14.24 -11.18 -12.98
CA GLY A 252 -14.19 -11.23 -11.52
C GLY A 252 -13.28 -10.19 -10.87
N VAL A 253 -13.25 -10.22 -9.54
CA VAL A 253 -12.33 -9.44 -8.71
C VAL A 253 -11.08 -10.27 -8.39
N LYS A 254 -10.05 -9.61 -7.86
CA LYS A 254 -8.80 -10.30 -7.47
C LYS A 254 -8.94 -10.93 -6.09
N LEU A 255 -8.74 -12.23 -5.99
CA LEU A 255 -8.97 -13.07 -4.82
C LEU A 255 -7.78 -13.99 -4.54
N PRO A 256 -7.62 -14.51 -3.31
CA PRO A 256 -6.76 -15.65 -3.06
C PRO A 256 -7.07 -16.82 -4.01
N ALA A 257 -6.05 -17.54 -4.46
CA ALA A 257 -6.20 -18.51 -5.54
C ALA A 257 -7.20 -19.64 -5.21
N LEU A 258 -7.20 -20.14 -3.96
CA LEU A 258 -8.18 -21.12 -3.49
C LEU A 258 -9.62 -20.56 -3.43
N VAL A 259 -9.77 -19.28 -3.12
CA VAL A 259 -11.09 -18.62 -3.08
C VAL A 259 -11.64 -18.41 -4.50
N ALA A 260 -10.78 -18.11 -5.47
CA ALA A 260 -11.17 -18.00 -6.87
C ALA A 260 -11.52 -19.36 -7.51
N PHE A 261 -10.86 -20.43 -7.07
CA PHE A 261 -11.07 -21.79 -7.55
C PHE A 261 -11.38 -22.74 -6.38
N PRO A 262 -12.61 -22.74 -5.84
CA PRO A 262 -12.98 -23.56 -4.69
C PRO A 262 -12.83 -25.07 -4.95
N GLU A 263 -12.89 -25.51 -6.22
CA GLU A 263 -12.59 -26.89 -6.61
C GLU A 263 -11.16 -27.33 -6.22
N ALA A 264 -10.24 -26.37 -6.03
CA ALA A 264 -8.87 -26.64 -5.61
C ALA A 264 -8.78 -27.17 -4.16
N ALA A 265 -9.86 -27.08 -3.36
CA ALA A 265 -9.90 -27.65 -2.01
C ALA A 265 -9.68 -29.18 -2.00
N ALA A 266 -10.01 -29.86 -3.10
CA ALA A 266 -9.81 -31.30 -3.29
C ALA A 266 -8.33 -31.70 -3.49
N TYR A 267 -7.45 -30.73 -3.78
CA TYR A 267 -6.01 -30.99 -3.92
C TYR A 267 -5.35 -31.11 -2.55
N PRO A 268 -4.25 -31.90 -2.46
CA PRO A 268 -3.56 -32.12 -1.20
C PRO A 268 -2.97 -30.82 -0.65
N GLU A 269 -3.03 -30.67 0.67
CA GLU A 269 -2.26 -29.66 1.40
C GLU A 269 -0.78 -30.07 1.39
N ILE A 270 0.09 -29.23 0.82
CA ILE A 270 1.54 -29.43 0.81
C ILE A 270 2.08 -28.94 2.16
N PRO A 271 2.64 -29.84 3.00
CA PRO A 271 3.13 -29.47 4.32
C PRO A 271 4.14 -28.31 4.25
N GLY A 272 4.03 -27.37 5.20
CA GLY A 272 5.03 -26.35 5.45
C GLY A 272 5.95 -26.72 6.63
N SER A 273 6.88 -25.83 6.97
CA SER A 273 7.78 -25.93 8.13
C SER A 273 7.15 -25.39 9.43
N GLY A 274 5.83 -25.47 9.55
CA GLY A 274 5.08 -24.70 10.54
C GLY A 274 5.27 -23.20 10.30
N TYR A 275 5.58 -22.44 11.36
CA TYR A 275 5.88 -21.01 11.24
C TYR A 275 7.36 -20.71 11.03
N TRP A 276 8.27 -21.68 11.09
CA TRP A 276 9.71 -21.37 10.96
C TRP A 276 10.06 -20.90 9.56
N GLU A 277 10.74 -19.74 9.48
CA GLU A 277 11.27 -19.21 8.23
C GLU A 277 12.26 -20.21 7.63
N VAL A 278 12.10 -20.49 6.33
CA VAL A 278 13.00 -21.38 5.59
C VAL A 278 13.87 -20.59 4.63
N SER A 279 15.10 -21.05 4.46
CA SER A 279 16.05 -20.42 3.53
C SER A 279 15.80 -20.79 2.08
N GLN A 280 15.12 -21.92 1.82
CA GLN A 280 14.82 -22.37 0.47
C GLN A 280 13.59 -21.64 -0.08
N PRO A 281 13.55 -21.30 -1.37
CA PRO A 281 12.39 -20.64 -1.96
C PRO A 281 11.11 -21.50 -1.86
N THR A 282 10.08 -20.99 -1.20
CA THR A 282 8.74 -21.59 -1.13
C THR A 282 7.72 -20.51 -0.74
N TRP A 283 6.44 -20.82 -0.82
CA TRP A 283 5.39 -19.93 -0.30
C TRP A 283 5.31 -20.00 1.23
N GLN A 284 5.64 -18.88 1.87
CA GLN A 284 5.43 -18.62 3.29
C GLN A 284 4.83 -17.22 3.48
N GLU A 285 3.52 -17.18 3.65
CA GLU A 285 2.80 -15.93 3.91
C GLU A 285 3.06 -15.43 5.35
N ILE A 286 3.19 -16.35 6.31
CA ILE A 286 3.57 -16.08 7.69
C ILE A 286 4.84 -16.87 8.01
N ALA A 287 5.86 -16.19 8.53
CA ALA A 287 7.14 -16.81 8.85
C ALA A 287 7.76 -16.20 10.12
N TYR A 288 8.46 -17.03 10.89
CA TYR A 288 9.03 -16.71 12.18
C TYR A 288 10.50 -17.12 12.24
N ARG A 289 11.34 -16.26 12.81
CA ARG A 289 12.74 -16.56 13.14
C ARG A 289 13.11 -15.99 14.50
N GLU A 290 14.16 -16.55 15.11
CA GLU A 290 14.73 -16.06 16.37
C GLU A 290 16.14 -15.53 16.12
N ALA A 291 16.48 -14.40 16.75
CA ALA A 291 17.86 -13.93 16.86
C ALA A 291 18.12 -13.56 18.32
N GLY A 292 18.91 -14.39 19.01
CA GLY A 292 19.11 -14.25 20.46
C GLY A 292 17.78 -14.31 21.21
N ALA A 293 17.47 -13.25 21.95
CA ALA A 293 16.24 -13.17 22.74
C ALA A 293 15.09 -12.43 22.02
N VAL A 294 15.20 -12.24 20.70
CA VAL A 294 14.19 -11.56 19.88
C VAL A 294 13.55 -12.56 18.93
N GLY A 295 12.23 -12.68 18.98
CA GLY A 295 11.44 -13.37 17.96
C GLY A 295 10.98 -12.39 16.89
N PHE A 296 11.03 -12.78 15.62
CA PHE A 296 10.54 -11.98 14.49
C PHE A 296 9.44 -12.77 13.80
N LEU A 297 8.19 -12.35 13.95
CA LEU A 297 7.05 -12.87 13.21
C LEU A 297 6.72 -11.94 12.06
N THR A 298 6.78 -12.45 10.83
CA THR A 298 6.42 -11.73 9.62
C THR A 298 5.08 -12.23 9.08
N PHE A 299 4.26 -11.31 8.55
CA PHE A 299 3.06 -11.64 7.79
C PHE A 299 3.03 -10.81 6.51
N ARG A 300 2.96 -11.46 5.35
CA ARG A 300 3.16 -10.84 4.03
C ARG A 300 1.88 -10.91 3.18
N PHE A 301 0.75 -10.57 3.79
CA PHE A 301 -0.54 -10.55 3.11
C PHE A 301 -0.53 -9.63 1.89
N TYR A 302 -1.01 -10.15 0.77
CA TYR A 302 -0.94 -9.45 -0.51
C TYR A 302 -1.71 -8.13 -0.48
N ASN A 303 -1.08 -7.03 -0.92
CA ASN A 303 -1.56 -5.65 -0.76
C ASN A 303 -1.90 -5.23 0.69
N GLY A 304 -1.42 -5.95 1.71
CA GLY A 304 -1.76 -5.69 3.12
C GLY A 304 -3.24 -5.88 3.47
N ALA A 305 -4.05 -6.44 2.58
CA ALA A 305 -5.45 -6.74 2.84
C ALA A 305 -5.54 -8.02 3.67
N MET A 306 -6.30 -8.00 4.77
CA MET A 306 -6.36 -9.11 5.74
C MET A 306 -7.71 -9.78 5.69
N SER A 307 -7.81 -10.96 5.05
CA SER A 307 -9.06 -11.75 5.03
C SER A 307 -9.34 -12.33 6.41
N THR A 308 -10.58 -12.75 6.66
CA THR A 308 -10.93 -13.46 7.91
C THR A 308 -10.02 -14.65 8.15
N ALA A 309 -9.75 -15.46 7.12
CA ALA A 309 -8.86 -16.62 7.22
C ALA A 309 -7.41 -16.22 7.50
N GLN A 310 -6.90 -15.17 6.84
CA GLN A 310 -5.56 -14.61 7.11
C GLN A 310 -5.43 -14.11 8.56
N CYS A 311 -6.43 -13.39 9.08
CA CYS A 311 -6.47 -12.93 10.46
C CYS A 311 -6.44 -14.10 11.46
N GLN A 312 -7.22 -15.14 11.21
CA GLN A 312 -7.23 -16.35 12.05
C GLN A 312 -5.87 -17.08 12.03
N ARG A 313 -5.23 -17.19 10.85
CA ARG A 313 -3.86 -17.75 10.73
C ARG A 313 -2.84 -16.89 11.47
N LEU A 314 -2.93 -15.56 11.38
CA LEU A 314 -2.06 -14.63 12.10
C LEU A 314 -2.24 -14.74 13.62
N LEU A 315 -3.48 -14.84 14.09
CA LEU A 315 -3.77 -15.05 15.51
C LEU A 315 -3.17 -16.36 16.02
N ALA A 316 -3.30 -17.45 15.26
CA ALA A 316 -2.69 -18.73 15.60
C ALA A 316 -1.16 -18.64 15.65
N ALA A 317 -0.55 -17.96 14.68
CA ALA A 317 0.90 -17.73 14.64
C ALA A 317 1.39 -16.86 15.80
N LEU A 318 0.64 -15.81 16.16
CA LEU A 318 0.94 -14.97 17.32
C LEU A 318 0.87 -15.77 18.62
N ARG A 319 -0.17 -16.58 18.83
CA ARG A 319 -0.29 -17.45 20.01
C ARG A 319 0.87 -18.43 20.11
N TRP A 320 1.29 -19.00 18.98
CA TRP A 320 2.48 -19.85 18.93
C TRP A 320 3.76 -19.06 19.24
N ALA A 321 3.92 -17.87 18.70
CA ALA A 321 5.08 -16.99 18.94
C ALA A 321 5.14 -16.50 20.41
N PHE A 322 4.00 -16.24 21.04
CA PHE A 322 3.89 -15.88 22.45
C PHE A 322 4.38 -16.97 23.41
N ALA A 323 4.38 -18.24 22.97
CA ALA A 323 4.90 -19.36 23.74
C ALA A 323 6.41 -19.57 23.56
N ARG A 324 7.08 -18.77 22.72
CA ARG A 324 8.52 -18.88 22.47
C ARG A 324 9.32 -18.22 23.60
N PRO A 325 10.53 -18.73 23.93
CA PRO A 325 11.34 -18.22 25.03
C PRO A 325 12.12 -16.95 24.64
N THR A 326 11.46 -15.99 23.99
CA THR A 326 12.03 -14.70 23.58
C THR A 326 11.47 -13.58 24.46
N ARG A 327 12.27 -12.53 24.69
CA ARG A 327 11.92 -11.35 25.52
C ARG A 327 11.15 -10.29 24.74
N VAL A 328 11.44 -10.19 23.45
CA VAL A 328 10.84 -9.22 22.51
C VAL A 328 10.28 -9.99 21.33
N LEU A 329 9.05 -9.66 20.92
CA LEU A 329 8.44 -10.13 19.70
C LEU A 329 8.27 -8.97 18.73
N VAL A 330 9.04 -8.99 17.65
CA VAL A 330 8.86 -8.10 16.51
C VAL A 330 7.81 -8.71 15.60
N LEU A 331 6.69 -8.02 15.45
CA LEU A 331 5.67 -8.29 14.45
C LEU A 331 5.92 -7.38 13.25
N ALA A 332 6.19 -7.94 12.08
CA ALA A 332 6.52 -7.19 10.86
C ALA A 332 5.59 -7.57 9.71
N GLY A 333 5.10 -6.56 8.99
CA GLY A 333 4.28 -6.78 7.81
C GLY A 333 5.11 -7.06 6.56
N GLY A 334 4.47 -6.95 5.39
CA GLY A 334 5.12 -7.09 4.10
C GLY A 334 5.93 -5.85 3.69
N ALA A 335 6.87 -6.10 2.78
CA ALA A 335 7.75 -5.09 2.24
C ALA A 335 7.03 -3.90 1.55
N GLY A 336 5.88 -4.17 0.94
CA GLY A 336 5.04 -3.15 0.30
C GLY A 336 4.00 -2.55 1.25
N PHE A 337 3.53 -3.32 2.24
CA PHE A 337 2.48 -2.92 3.17
C PHE A 337 2.64 -3.61 4.51
N TRP A 338 2.44 -2.85 5.58
CA TRP A 338 2.14 -3.41 6.90
C TRP A 338 0.76 -4.07 6.91
N SER A 339 -0.29 -3.26 6.77
CA SER A 339 -1.68 -3.68 6.71
C SER A 339 -2.55 -2.52 6.21
N ASN A 340 -3.57 -2.83 5.42
CA ASN A 340 -4.60 -1.92 4.96
C ASN A 340 -5.98 -2.26 5.58
N GLY A 341 -6.02 -3.13 6.60
CA GLY A 341 -7.24 -3.59 7.26
C GLY A 341 -7.98 -4.70 6.50
N ILE A 342 -9.31 -4.70 6.60
CA ILE A 342 -10.21 -5.73 6.06
C ILE A 342 -9.99 -6.01 4.56
N HIS A 343 -10.22 -7.26 4.14
CA HIS A 343 -10.00 -7.68 2.76
C HIS A 343 -11.20 -7.40 1.85
N LEU A 344 -11.31 -6.15 1.42
CA LEU A 344 -12.43 -5.64 0.63
C LEU A 344 -12.77 -6.46 -0.62
N HIS A 345 -11.80 -7.11 -1.27
CA HIS A 345 -12.09 -7.94 -2.46
C HIS A 345 -12.74 -9.29 -2.10
N VAL A 346 -12.38 -9.89 -0.97
CA VAL A 346 -12.97 -11.16 -0.50
C VAL A 346 -14.37 -10.86 0.02
N ILE A 347 -14.52 -9.75 0.75
CA ILE A 347 -15.83 -9.23 1.18
C ILE A 347 -16.74 -8.97 -0.01
N GLU A 348 -16.26 -8.29 -1.06
CA GLU A 348 -17.07 -7.99 -2.25
C GLU A 348 -17.48 -9.25 -3.02
N ALA A 349 -16.65 -10.28 -3.03
CA ALA A 349 -16.96 -11.56 -3.67
C ALA A 349 -17.86 -12.49 -2.83
N ALA A 350 -18.10 -12.17 -1.55
CA ALA A 350 -18.93 -12.98 -0.68
C ALA A 350 -20.42 -12.84 -1.06
N GLU A 351 -21.20 -13.90 -0.86
CA GLU A 351 -22.65 -13.90 -1.08
C GLU A 351 -23.35 -12.83 -0.24
N ARG A 352 -22.89 -12.63 0.99
CA ARG A 352 -23.39 -11.61 1.92
C ARG A 352 -22.24 -10.72 2.38
N PRO A 353 -21.92 -9.64 1.63
CA PRO A 353 -20.77 -8.78 1.95
C PRO A 353 -20.84 -8.11 3.33
N ALA A 354 -22.04 -7.85 3.87
CA ALA A 354 -22.19 -7.32 5.22
C ALA A 354 -21.70 -8.32 6.28
N ASP A 355 -22.14 -9.59 6.19
CA ASP A 355 -21.72 -10.68 7.07
C ASP A 355 -20.21 -10.94 6.95
N ALA A 356 -19.69 -10.95 5.73
CA ALA A 356 -18.25 -11.07 5.50
C ALA A 356 -17.46 -9.89 6.10
N SER A 357 -18.02 -8.67 6.08
CA SER A 357 -17.39 -7.49 6.70
C SER A 357 -17.35 -7.61 8.22
N MET A 358 -18.46 -8.05 8.83
CA MET A 358 -18.55 -8.26 10.28
C MET A 358 -17.55 -9.33 10.74
N ALA A 359 -17.57 -10.51 10.10
CA ALA A 359 -16.64 -11.58 10.44
C ALA A 359 -15.16 -11.16 10.25
N ASN A 360 -14.87 -10.33 9.24
CA ASN A 360 -13.51 -9.86 9.00
C ASN A 360 -13.05 -8.85 10.06
N ILE A 361 -13.89 -7.88 10.46
CA ILE A 361 -13.49 -6.92 11.51
C ILE A 361 -13.35 -7.61 12.86
N GLU A 362 -14.22 -8.56 13.19
CA GLU A 362 -14.10 -9.36 14.42
C GLU A 362 -12.79 -10.15 14.44
N ALA A 363 -12.38 -10.74 13.31
CA ALA A 363 -11.13 -11.47 13.22
C ALA A 363 -9.88 -10.56 13.33
N ILE A 364 -9.95 -9.30 12.86
CA ILE A 364 -8.88 -8.32 13.10
C ILE A 364 -8.86 -7.93 14.59
N ASP A 365 -10.02 -7.70 15.20
CA ASP A 365 -10.12 -7.38 16.62
C ASP A 365 -9.58 -8.52 17.49
N ASP A 366 -9.76 -9.79 17.12
CA ASP A 366 -9.16 -10.91 17.85
C ASP A 366 -7.62 -10.85 17.83
N VAL A 367 -7.02 -10.43 16.71
CA VAL A 367 -5.57 -10.22 16.60
C VAL A 367 -5.14 -9.04 17.48
N ALA A 368 -5.86 -7.91 17.41
CA ALA A 368 -5.57 -6.73 18.22
C ALA A 368 -5.70 -7.03 19.73
N GLU A 369 -6.77 -7.70 20.15
CA GLU A 369 -7.02 -8.08 21.53
C GLU A 369 -5.92 -9.00 22.07
N ALA A 370 -5.48 -9.98 21.27
CA ALA A 370 -4.39 -10.87 21.64
C ALA A 370 -3.07 -10.12 21.88
N LEU A 371 -2.75 -9.12 21.05
CA LEU A 371 -1.58 -8.26 21.24
C LEU A 371 -1.69 -7.38 22.49
N ILE A 372 -2.85 -6.76 22.72
CA ILE A 372 -3.10 -5.88 23.87
C ILE A 372 -3.02 -6.67 25.19
N ARG A 373 -3.59 -7.88 25.23
CA ARG A 373 -3.61 -8.72 26.43
C ARG A 373 -2.26 -9.40 26.71
N HIS A 374 -1.39 -9.52 25.71
CA HIS A 374 -0.12 -10.23 25.88
C HIS A 374 0.85 -9.46 26.77
N SER A 375 1.32 -10.07 27.85
CA SER A 375 2.31 -9.50 28.79
C SER A 375 3.52 -10.40 29.03
N GLY A 376 3.73 -11.42 28.19
CA GLY A 376 4.88 -12.34 28.29
C GLY A 376 6.15 -11.83 27.61
N GLN A 377 5.98 -10.93 26.64
CA GLN A 377 7.03 -10.38 25.78
C GLN A 377 6.70 -8.93 25.46
N ILE A 378 7.72 -8.13 25.19
CA ILE A 378 7.52 -6.79 24.64
C ILE A 378 7.18 -6.93 23.16
N THR A 379 6.05 -6.38 22.72
CA THR A 379 5.62 -6.47 21.32
C THR A 379 5.97 -5.21 20.54
N VAL A 380 6.55 -5.38 19.35
CA VAL A 380 6.94 -4.27 18.49
C VAL A 380 6.33 -4.46 17.10
N ALA A 381 5.46 -3.55 16.67
CA ALA A 381 5.01 -3.49 15.28
C ALA A 381 6.06 -2.77 14.43
N VAL A 382 6.49 -3.39 13.33
CA VAL A 382 7.47 -2.83 12.40
C VAL A 382 6.85 -2.62 11.03
N LEU A 383 6.69 -1.35 10.67
CA LEU A 383 6.10 -0.92 9.41
C LEU A 383 7.21 -0.59 8.41
N GLU A 384 7.60 -1.58 7.61
CA GLU A 384 8.49 -1.35 6.47
C GLU A 384 7.74 -0.76 5.26
N GLY A 385 6.48 -1.18 5.09
CA GLY A 385 5.57 -0.72 4.04
C GLY A 385 4.43 0.15 4.57
N ASN A 386 3.64 0.69 3.64
CA ASN A 386 2.52 1.58 3.97
C ASN A 386 1.44 0.89 4.80
N ALA A 387 0.66 1.70 5.52
CA ALA A 387 -0.53 1.24 6.23
C ALA A 387 -1.73 2.16 5.98
N ALA A 388 -2.94 1.61 6.06
CA ALA A 388 -4.18 2.38 5.89
C ALA A 388 -5.30 1.81 6.78
N ALA A 389 -6.26 2.67 7.11
CA ALA A 389 -7.47 2.32 7.86
C ALA A 389 -7.13 1.48 9.10
N GLY A 390 -7.85 0.37 9.32
CA GLY A 390 -7.66 -0.56 10.44
C GLY A 390 -6.22 -1.03 10.61
N GLY A 391 -5.44 -1.14 9.53
CA GLY A 391 -4.03 -1.52 9.62
C GLY A 391 -3.15 -0.53 10.39
N CYS A 392 -3.47 0.77 10.36
CA CYS A 392 -2.76 1.78 11.16
C CYS A 392 -3.04 1.60 12.66
N PHE A 393 -4.28 1.27 13.01
CA PHE A 393 -4.72 1.10 14.40
C PHE A 393 -4.30 -0.27 14.97
N LEU A 394 -4.32 -1.32 14.16
CA LEU A 394 -3.82 -2.64 14.51
C LEU A 394 -2.34 -2.60 14.94
N ALA A 395 -1.51 -1.82 14.24
CA ALA A 395 -0.11 -1.63 14.64
C ALA A 395 0.00 -1.15 16.10
N ARG A 396 -0.97 -0.32 16.54
CA ARG A 396 -0.95 0.28 17.86
C ARG A 396 -1.30 -0.67 19.00
N ALA A 397 -1.84 -1.85 18.68
CA ALA A 397 -2.03 -2.93 19.64
C ALA A 397 -0.71 -3.47 20.21
N CYS A 398 0.43 -3.23 19.53
CA CYS A 398 1.76 -3.50 20.05
C CYS A 398 2.26 -2.41 21.02
N ASP A 399 3.19 -2.78 21.91
CA ASP A 399 3.80 -1.85 22.88
C ASP A 399 4.53 -0.69 22.19
N PHE A 400 5.31 -1.03 21.16
CA PHE A 400 6.03 -0.07 20.33
C PHE A 400 5.64 -0.23 18.85
N VAL A 401 5.66 0.89 18.13
CA VAL A 401 5.50 0.96 16.68
C VAL A 401 6.70 1.68 16.10
N TRP A 402 7.47 0.97 15.30
CA TRP A 402 8.58 1.51 14.52
C TRP A 402 8.21 1.55 13.06
N VAL A 403 8.47 2.69 12.42
CA VAL A 403 8.10 2.93 11.03
C VAL A 403 9.34 3.31 10.22
N ARG A 404 9.46 2.76 9.01
CA ARG A 404 10.52 3.16 8.08
C ARG A 404 10.29 4.60 7.62
N GLN A 405 11.37 5.37 7.57
CA GLN A 405 11.35 6.70 6.97
C GLN A 405 10.71 6.67 5.57
N GLY A 406 9.76 7.58 5.32
CA GLY A 406 9.07 7.67 4.03
C GLY A 406 7.88 6.72 3.86
N VAL A 407 7.54 5.92 4.87
CA VAL A 407 6.25 5.21 4.89
C VAL A 407 5.10 6.21 4.93
N VAL A 408 4.06 5.92 4.15
CA VAL A 408 2.83 6.72 4.09
C VAL A 408 1.72 5.99 4.85
N LEU A 409 1.01 6.74 5.68
CA LEU A 409 -0.09 6.27 6.51
C LEU A 409 -1.39 6.98 6.12
N ASN A 410 -2.48 6.22 6.07
CA ASN A 410 -3.84 6.76 5.96
C ASN A 410 -4.65 6.33 7.20
N PRO A 411 -4.43 6.95 8.38
CA PRO A 411 -5.05 6.55 9.64
C PRO A 411 -6.50 7.06 9.74
N HIS A 412 -7.34 6.71 8.77
CA HIS A 412 -8.73 7.12 8.71
C HIS A 412 -9.57 6.19 7.83
N TYR A 413 -10.90 6.28 7.96
CA TYR A 413 -11.86 5.50 7.17
C TYR A 413 -12.69 6.35 6.20
N LYS A 414 -12.38 7.65 6.04
CA LYS A 414 -13.15 8.60 5.23
C LYS A 414 -13.32 8.22 3.75
N ASN A 415 -12.41 7.41 3.22
CA ASN A 415 -12.47 6.91 1.83
C ASN A 415 -13.26 5.61 1.68
N MET A 416 -13.69 5.01 2.80
CA MET A 416 -14.42 3.74 2.84
C MET A 416 -15.79 3.94 3.48
N GLY A 417 -16.55 4.94 3.02
CA GLY A 417 -17.88 5.22 3.56
C GLY A 417 -17.90 5.69 5.02
N ASN A 418 -16.79 6.26 5.51
CA ASN A 418 -16.67 6.75 6.89
C ASN A 418 -17.01 5.68 7.94
N LEU A 419 -16.46 4.46 7.77
CA LEU A 419 -16.50 3.44 8.83
C LEU A 419 -16.06 4.05 10.17
N TYR A 420 -16.67 3.60 11.25
CA TYR A 420 -16.30 4.03 12.59
C TYR A 420 -14.86 3.60 12.94
N GLY A 421 -14.48 2.38 12.53
CA GLY A 421 -13.23 1.73 12.91
C GLY A 421 -13.36 0.91 14.19
N SER A 422 -12.56 -0.14 14.34
CA SER A 422 -12.53 -0.96 15.56
C SER A 422 -11.08 -1.07 16.05
N GLU A 423 -10.48 -2.25 16.06
CA GLU A 423 -9.07 -2.44 16.40
C GLU A 423 -8.68 -1.82 17.76
N PHE A 424 -9.67 -1.66 18.66
CA PHE A 424 -9.55 -1.01 19.96
C PHE A 424 -9.06 0.44 19.88
N TRP A 425 -9.32 1.16 18.78
CA TRP A 425 -8.84 2.53 18.62
C TRP A 425 -9.38 3.46 19.71
N THR A 426 -10.60 3.24 20.22
CA THR A 426 -11.20 4.04 21.30
C THR A 426 -10.56 3.78 22.66
N TYR A 427 -9.85 2.65 22.83
CA TYR A 427 -9.03 2.36 24.00
C TYR A 427 -7.58 2.83 23.81
N LEU A 428 -7.01 2.66 22.63
CA LEU A 428 -5.59 2.87 22.35
C LEU A 428 -5.23 4.34 22.07
N LEU A 429 -6.02 5.05 21.26
CA LEU A 429 -5.66 6.39 20.81
C LEU A 429 -5.76 7.46 21.90
N PRO A 430 -6.82 7.51 22.75
CA PRO A 430 -6.91 8.55 23.78
C PRO A 430 -5.73 8.52 24.76
N LYS A 431 -5.18 7.33 25.04
CA LYS A 431 -4.00 7.16 25.91
C LYS A 431 -2.71 7.73 25.32
N ARG A 432 -2.64 7.88 24.00
CA ARG A 432 -1.47 8.39 23.27
C ARG A 432 -1.61 9.86 22.92
N LEU A 433 -2.80 10.27 22.46
CA LEU A 433 -3.04 11.57 21.85
C LEU A 433 -3.96 12.48 22.68
N GLY A 434 -4.56 11.96 23.75
CA GLY A 434 -5.71 12.58 24.40
C GLY A 434 -6.94 12.61 23.49
N ASP A 435 -8.08 13.07 24.02
CA ASP A 435 -9.34 13.10 23.27
C ASP A 435 -9.28 14.06 22.08
N ALA A 436 -8.70 15.25 22.26
CA ALA A 436 -8.58 16.27 21.22
C ALA A 436 -7.68 15.79 20.06
N GLY A 437 -6.51 15.20 20.37
CA GLY A 437 -5.60 14.66 19.36
C GLY A 437 -6.21 13.46 18.64
N THR A 438 -6.95 12.62 19.35
CA THR A 438 -7.70 11.48 18.77
C THR A 438 -8.75 11.98 17.78
N ALA A 439 -9.58 12.95 18.18
CA ALA A 439 -10.60 13.53 17.32
C ALA A 439 -9.98 14.19 16.06
N GLN A 440 -8.86 14.90 16.23
CA GLN A 440 -8.15 15.52 15.12
C GLN A 440 -7.61 14.48 14.13
N LEU A 441 -6.98 13.41 14.62
CA LEU A 441 -6.46 12.32 13.77
C LEU A 441 -7.59 11.65 13.00
N MET A 442 -8.68 11.28 13.68
CA MET A 442 -9.83 10.58 13.08
C MET A 442 -10.64 11.47 12.12
N ALA A 443 -10.55 12.79 12.26
CA ALA A 443 -11.13 13.74 11.30
C ALA A 443 -10.25 13.94 10.05
N HIS A 444 -8.95 13.66 10.14
CA HIS A 444 -8.00 13.88 9.06
C HIS A 444 -8.23 12.89 7.90
N ARG A 445 -8.18 13.37 6.65
CA ARG A 445 -8.45 12.57 5.43
C ARG A 445 -7.24 12.49 4.48
N LEU A 446 -6.17 13.23 4.76
CA LEU A 446 -4.99 13.23 3.90
C LEU A 446 -3.95 12.23 4.45
N PRO A 447 -3.08 11.71 3.57
CA PRO A 447 -1.99 10.86 4.02
C PRO A 447 -1.03 11.67 4.90
N ILE A 448 -0.48 11.01 5.91
CA ILE A 448 0.62 11.53 6.74
C ILE A 448 1.86 10.65 6.57
N LEU A 449 3.04 11.23 6.74
CA LEU A 449 4.29 10.46 6.76
C LEU A 449 4.48 9.75 8.11
N GLY A 450 5.27 8.67 8.13
CA GLY A 450 5.67 7.99 9.37
C GLY A 450 6.33 8.95 10.37
N GLU A 451 7.15 9.88 9.88
CA GLU A 451 7.76 10.97 10.66
C GLU A 451 6.73 11.85 11.34
N GLU A 452 5.66 12.22 10.62
CA GLU A 452 4.57 13.03 11.18
C GLU A 452 3.78 12.25 12.23
N ALA A 453 3.53 10.95 12.00
CA ALA A 453 2.87 10.09 12.98
C ALA A 453 3.66 9.95 14.28
N VAL A 454 5.00 9.90 14.21
CA VAL A 454 5.85 9.90 15.41
C VAL A 454 5.86 11.27 16.09
N ALA A 455 5.95 12.36 15.33
CA ALA A 455 5.89 13.71 15.87
C ALA A 455 4.56 14.01 16.59
N LEU A 456 3.45 13.43 16.12
CA LEU A 456 2.13 13.51 16.76
C LEU A 456 2.00 12.64 18.03
N GLY A 457 2.93 11.70 18.27
CA GLY A 457 2.83 10.71 19.35
C GLY A 457 1.93 9.51 19.03
N PHE A 458 1.50 9.35 17.77
CA PHE A 458 0.71 8.21 17.32
C PHE A 458 1.57 6.94 17.25
N TYR A 459 2.78 7.06 16.69
CA TYR A 459 3.82 6.01 16.65
C TYR A 459 5.04 6.39 17.48
N ASP A 460 5.95 5.44 17.74
CA ASP A 460 7.01 5.61 18.74
C ASP A 460 8.37 6.00 18.14
N ALA A 461 8.75 5.46 16.97
CA ALA A 461 10.04 5.77 16.36
C ALA A 461 10.04 5.66 14.84
N VAL A 462 10.82 6.52 14.19
CA VAL A 462 11.19 6.39 12.78
C VAL A 462 12.57 5.78 12.68
N LEU A 463 12.70 4.74 11.88
CA LEU A 463 13.98 4.10 11.56
C LEU A 463 14.41 4.46 10.13
N PRO A 464 15.72 4.55 9.85
CA PRO A 464 16.22 4.97 8.56
C PRO A 464 15.78 4.01 7.44
N ASN A 465 15.54 4.57 6.25
CA ASN A 465 15.23 3.77 5.06
C ASN A 465 16.41 2.87 4.66
N ALA A 466 17.61 3.46 4.57
CA ALA A 466 18.83 2.71 4.30
C ALA A 466 19.18 1.83 5.51
N GLY A 467 19.41 0.53 5.28
CA GLY A 467 19.74 -0.40 6.37
C GLY A 467 18.59 -0.65 7.36
N PHE A 468 17.33 -0.44 6.94
CA PHE A 468 16.16 -0.58 7.82
C PHE A 468 16.12 -1.90 8.60
N ALA A 469 16.29 -3.04 7.93
CA ALA A 469 16.26 -4.36 8.57
C ALA A 469 17.35 -4.52 9.65
N ALA A 470 18.55 -3.99 9.40
CA ALA A 470 19.64 -4.01 10.37
C ALA A 470 19.32 -3.10 11.58
N SER A 471 18.74 -1.93 11.33
CA SER A 471 18.31 -1.00 12.39
C SER A 471 17.23 -1.61 13.28
N VAL A 472 16.24 -2.29 12.69
CA VAL A 472 15.19 -3.02 13.44
C VAL A 472 15.82 -4.10 14.32
N GLN A 473 16.74 -4.90 13.76
CA GLN A 473 17.40 -5.95 14.53
C GLN A 473 18.22 -5.37 15.70
N GLN A 474 18.96 -4.28 15.46
CA GLN A 474 19.76 -3.61 16.49
C GLN A 474 18.88 -3.05 17.61
N GLU A 475 17.80 -2.34 17.29
CA GLU A 475 16.90 -1.76 18.28
C GLU A 475 16.13 -2.84 19.06
N ALA A 476 15.69 -3.90 18.39
CA ALA A 476 15.02 -5.02 19.07
C ALA A 476 15.98 -5.75 20.01
N GLN A 477 17.25 -5.93 19.61
CA GLN A 477 18.26 -6.52 20.47
C GLN A 477 18.54 -5.63 21.68
N ARG A 478 18.72 -4.32 21.48
CA ARG A 478 18.91 -3.34 22.56
C ARG A 478 17.75 -3.35 23.57
N LEU A 479 16.52 -3.45 23.07
CA LEU A 479 15.33 -3.57 23.90
C LEU A 479 15.29 -4.89 24.67
N ALA A 480 15.82 -5.97 24.09
CA ALA A 480 15.91 -7.26 24.74
C ALA A 480 17.04 -7.32 25.77
N ASP A 481 18.19 -6.68 25.56
CA ASP A 481 19.45 -6.95 26.27
C ASP A 481 19.34 -6.97 27.80
N ASP A 482 18.68 -5.98 28.41
CA ASP A 482 18.47 -5.91 29.86
C ASP A 482 17.24 -6.71 30.30
N ALA A 483 17.47 -7.94 30.77
CA ALA A 483 16.41 -8.82 31.25
C ALA A 483 15.62 -8.24 32.43
N ALA A 484 16.26 -7.47 33.32
CA ALA A 484 15.60 -6.89 34.49
C ALA A 484 14.69 -5.73 34.07
N ALA A 485 15.16 -4.88 33.15
CA ALA A 485 14.34 -3.81 32.56
C ALA A 485 13.14 -4.37 31.80
N VAL A 486 13.33 -5.44 31.01
CA VAL A 486 12.23 -6.15 30.32
C VAL A 486 11.22 -6.68 31.34
N ALA A 487 11.66 -7.39 32.38
CA ALA A 487 10.76 -7.94 33.40
C ALA A 487 9.97 -6.84 34.11
N ALA A 488 10.62 -5.72 34.47
CA ALA A 488 9.97 -4.57 35.07
C ALA A 488 8.94 -3.92 34.13
N PHE A 489 9.26 -3.79 32.84
CA PHE A 489 8.33 -3.30 31.83
C PHE A 489 7.09 -4.18 31.73
N LEU A 490 7.26 -5.50 31.63
CA LEU A 490 6.16 -6.46 31.51
C LEU A 490 5.29 -6.52 32.76
N ALA A 491 5.88 -6.47 33.95
CA ALA A 491 5.14 -6.38 35.20
C ALA A 491 4.27 -5.10 35.26
N ARG A 492 4.83 -3.95 34.85
CA ARG A 492 4.08 -2.69 34.76
C ARG A 492 2.97 -2.77 33.72
N LYS A 493 3.25 -3.35 32.54
CA LYS A 493 2.25 -3.56 31.48
C LYS A 493 1.07 -4.38 31.99
N ALA A 494 1.35 -5.50 32.67
CA ALA A 494 0.33 -6.36 33.25
C ALA A 494 -0.50 -5.64 34.32
N ALA A 495 0.15 -4.91 35.23
CA ALA A 495 -0.53 -4.14 36.28
C ALA A 495 -1.43 -3.03 35.71
N LEU A 496 -0.94 -2.27 34.72
CA LEU A 496 -1.74 -1.25 34.03
C LEU A 496 -2.94 -1.87 33.31
N ARG A 497 -2.74 -3.00 32.61
CA ARG A 497 -3.84 -3.70 31.94
C ARG A 497 -4.89 -4.17 32.94
N ALA A 498 -4.49 -4.74 34.08
CA ALA A 498 -5.42 -5.14 35.13
C ALA A 498 -6.20 -3.95 35.71
N ALA A 499 -5.53 -2.81 35.94
CA ALA A 499 -6.16 -1.59 36.45
C ALA A 499 -7.18 -1.01 35.47
N ASP A 500 -6.81 -0.90 34.20
CA ASP A 500 -7.73 -0.47 33.15
C ASP A 500 -8.92 -1.43 33.00
N GLU A 501 -8.70 -2.75 33.09
CA GLU A 501 -9.76 -3.76 32.95
C GLU A 501 -10.80 -3.64 34.08
N ALA A 502 -10.36 -3.25 35.28
CA ALA A 502 -11.24 -2.98 36.41
C ALA A 502 -12.08 -1.70 36.24
N VAL A 503 -11.59 -0.72 35.45
CA VAL A 503 -12.32 0.52 35.14
C VAL A 503 -13.30 0.31 33.99
N ARG A 504 -12.82 -0.22 32.87
CA ARG A 504 -13.63 -0.53 31.69
C ARG A 504 -13.00 -1.73 30.96
N PRO A 505 -13.66 -2.90 30.95
CA PRO A 505 -13.12 -4.07 30.28
C PRO A 505 -12.88 -3.84 28.78
N LEU A 506 -11.82 -4.42 28.21
CA LEU A 506 -11.60 -4.40 26.75
C LEU A 506 -12.82 -4.88 25.95
N ALA A 507 -13.55 -5.87 26.47
CA ALA A 507 -14.78 -6.36 25.85
C ALA A 507 -15.84 -5.26 25.65
N GLU A 508 -15.87 -4.25 26.53
CA GLU A 508 -16.83 -3.14 26.41
C GLU A 508 -16.41 -2.13 25.33
N TYR A 509 -15.11 -1.84 25.21
CA TYR A 509 -14.59 -1.03 24.09
C TYR A 509 -14.87 -1.72 22.75
N ARG A 510 -14.54 -3.01 22.66
CA ARG A 510 -14.81 -3.83 21.47
C ARG A 510 -16.29 -3.86 21.12
N ARG A 511 -17.16 -4.10 22.10
CA ARG A 511 -18.62 -4.11 21.87
C ARG A 511 -19.10 -2.77 21.31
N HIS A 512 -18.67 -1.65 21.90
CA HIS A 512 -19.05 -0.31 21.42
C HIS A 512 -18.59 -0.05 19.98
N GLU A 513 -17.34 -0.38 19.67
CA GLU A 513 -16.78 -0.23 18.32
C GLU A 513 -17.53 -1.13 17.31
N LEU A 514 -17.77 -2.40 17.65
CA LEU A 514 -18.48 -3.34 16.79
C LEU A 514 -19.96 -2.99 16.61
N GLU A 515 -20.65 -2.44 17.61
CA GLU A 515 -22.01 -1.90 17.47
C GLU A 515 -22.05 -0.75 16.45
N ALA A 516 -21.05 0.15 16.48
CA ALA A 516 -20.94 1.23 15.51
C ALA A 516 -20.60 0.71 14.10
N MET A 517 -19.69 -0.28 14.00
CA MET A 517 -19.36 -0.95 12.73
C MET A 517 -20.55 -1.74 12.17
N ALA A 518 -21.36 -2.37 13.02
CA ALA A 518 -22.59 -3.04 12.63
C ALA A 518 -23.56 -2.07 11.95
N ASN A 519 -23.70 -0.85 12.48
CA ASN A 519 -24.49 0.19 11.83
C ASN A 519 -23.93 0.58 10.46
N ASN A 520 -22.61 0.57 10.26
CA ASN A 520 -22.02 0.82 8.95
C ASN A 520 -22.25 -0.34 7.95
N PHE A 521 -22.37 -1.58 8.44
CA PHE A 521 -22.49 -2.77 7.59
C PHE A 521 -23.93 -3.21 7.32
N TYR A 522 -24.84 -2.95 8.26
CA TYR A 522 -26.22 -3.42 8.21
C TYR A 522 -27.25 -2.29 8.29
N GLY A 523 -26.82 -1.08 8.63
CA GLY A 523 -27.71 0.08 8.73
C GLY A 523 -28.26 0.50 7.37
N PHE A 524 -29.21 1.44 7.42
CA PHE A 524 -29.87 1.96 6.22
C PHE A 524 -28.91 2.72 5.28
N ASP A 525 -27.87 3.36 5.82
CA ASP A 525 -26.89 4.11 5.02
C ASP A 525 -25.92 3.17 4.30
N PRO A 526 -25.94 3.09 2.95
CA PRO A 526 -25.11 2.15 2.19
C PRO A 526 -23.70 2.71 1.89
N ALA A 527 -23.29 3.84 2.47
CA ALA A 527 -22.05 4.55 2.12
C ALA A 527 -20.81 3.64 2.09
N TYR A 528 -20.67 2.71 3.04
CA TYR A 528 -19.59 1.73 3.06
C TYR A 528 -19.62 0.81 1.83
N HIS A 529 -20.77 0.20 1.53
CA HIS A 529 -20.91 -0.74 0.42
C HIS A 529 -20.68 -0.06 -0.93
N VAL A 530 -21.20 1.16 -1.11
CA VAL A 530 -20.96 1.98 -2.31
C VAL A 530 -19.46 2.29 -2.46
N ALA A 531 -18.80 2.73 -1.39
CA ALA A 531 -17.36 3.01 -1.43
C ALA A 531 -16.52 1.76 -1.72
N ARG A 532 -16.88 0.62 -1.12
CA ARG A 532 -16.22 -0.67 -1.36
C ARG A 532 -16.35 -1.10 -2.82
N TYR A 533 -17.55 -1.04 -3.39
CA TYR A 533 -17.79 -1.37 -4.80
C TYR A 533 -16.87 -0.54 -5.72
N HIS A 534 -16.87 0.78 -5.56
CA HIS A 534 -16.03 1.67 -6.36
C HIS A 534 -14.53 1.39 -6.20
N PHE A 535 -14.09 1.07 -4.97
CA PHE A 535 -12.70 0.73 -4.68
C PHE A 535 -12.27 -0.57 -5.37
N VAL A 536 -13.06 -1.65 -5.22
CA VAL A 536 -12.73 -2.98 -5.75
C VAL A 536 -12.79 -3.00 -7.27
N HIS A 537 -13.83 -2.41 -7.87
CA HIS A 537 -14.00 -2.34 -9.32
C HIS A 537 -13.17 -1.24 -9.98
N ARG A 538 -12.51 -0.37 -9.20
CA ARG A 538 -11.68 0.75 -9.67
C ARG A 538 -12.43 1.62 -10.68
N THR A 539 -13.67 1.97 -10.35
CA THR A 539 -14.51 2.76 -11.23
C THR A 539 -13.86 4.11 -11.53
N PRO A 540 -13.87 4.59 -12.79
CA PRO A 540 -13.30 5.89 -13.13
C PRO A 540 -13.92 7.03 -12.30
N HIS A 541 -13.10 8.03 -11.96
CA HIS A 541 -13.57 9.24 -11.30
C HIS A 541 -14.10 10.24 -12.32
N SER A 542 -15.26 10.81 -12.04
CA SER A 542 -15.87 11.90 -12.83
C SER A 542 -15.52 13.30 -12.32
N TRP A 543 -14.91 13.41 -11.13
CA TRP A 543 -14.40 14.67 -10.58
C TRP A 543 -13.26 14.41 -9.58
N THR A 544 -12.47 15.44 -9.28
CA THR A 544 -11.48 15.40 -8.20
C THR A 544 -12.15 15.70 -6.85
N PRO A 545 -12.01 14.85 -5.82
CA PRO A 545 -12.58 15.12 -4.50
C PRO A 545 -12.09 16.44 -3.88
N LEU A 546 -12.99 17.20 -3.25
CA LEU A 546 -12.70 18.53 -2.68
C LEU A 546 -11.62 18.55 -1.58
N HIS A 547 -11.41 17.44 -0.89
CA HIS A 547 -10.33 17.32 0.10
C HIS A 547 -8.94 17.27 -0.55
N LEU A 548 -8.87 16.95 -1.85
CA LEU A 548 -7.65 16.94 -2.67
C LEU A 548 -7.53 18.21 -3.52
N ALA A 549 -8.61 18.60 -4.18
CA ALA A 549 -8.69 19.79 -5.02
C ALA A 549 -8.96 21.05 -4.19
N ARG A 550 -7.93 21.55 -3.49
CA ARG A 550 -8.01 22.79 -2.69
C ARG A 550 -8.54 23.97 -3.49
N HIS A 551 -8.17 24.05 -4.77
CA HIS A 551 -8.62 25.09 -5.70
C HIS A 551 -10.12 25.05 -6.02
N ARG A 552 -10.84 23.99 -5.62
CA ARG A 552 -12.30 23.82 -5.80
C ARG A 552 -13.07 23.92 -4.48
N GLN A 553 -12.41 24.15 -3.35
CA GLN A 553 -13.07 24.25 -2.05
C GLN A 553 -13.98 25.48 -1.98
N LEU A 554 -15.11 25.35 -1.30
CA LEU A 554 -16.03 26.46 -1.07
C LEU A 554 -15.32 27.59 -0.35
N GLY A 555 -15.41 28.80 -0.90
CA GLY A 555 -14.74 29.98 -0.35
C GLY A 555 -13.24 30.07 -0.64
N TYR A 556 -12.65 29.13 -1.40
CA TYR A 556 -11.26 29.26 -1.84
C TYR A 556 -11.07 30.57 -2.62
N ARG A 557 -10.14 31.39 -2.14
CA ARG A 557 -9.67 32.60 -2.82
C ARG A 557 -8.16 32.61 -2.77
N ARG A 558 -7.53 32.88 -3.91
CA ARG A 558 -6.11 33.19 -3.95
C ARG A 558 -5.87 34.48 -3.17
N GLU A 559 -4.96 34.45 -2.20
CA GLU A 559 -4.47 35.66 -1.54
C GLU A 559 -3.88 36.60 -2.61
N GLY A 560 -4.41 37.83 -2.68
CA GLY A 560 -4.01 38.84 -3.68
C GLY A 560 -4.73 38.77 -5.04
N ALA A 561 -5.69 37.86 -5.26
CA ALA A 561 -6.49 37.90 -6.49
C ALA A 561 -7.52 39.06 -6.47
N PRO A 562 -7.68 39.82 -7.57
CA PRO A 562 -8.66 40.90 -7.62
C PRO A 562 -10.08 40.37 -7.40
N LYS A 563 -10.91 41.11 -6.66
CA LYS A 563 -12.34 40.79 -6.47
C LYS A 563 -13.00 40.65 -7.85
N ARG A 564 -13.26 39.43 -8.31
CA ARG A 564 -14.20 39.23 -9.43
C ARG A 564 -15.58 39.63 -8.93
N ALA A 565 -16.18 40.65 -9.57
CA ALA A 565 -17.57 40.99 -9.38
C ALA A 565 -18.42 39.74 -9.65
N LEU A 566 -19.23 39.33 -8.68
CA LEU A 566 -20.27 38.34 -8.92
C LEU A 566 -21.14 38.87 -10.07
N ARG A 567 -21.10 38.23 -11.23
CA ARG A 567 -22.16 38.40 -12.23
C ARG A 567 -23.43 37.82 -11.62
N GLN A 568 -24.29 38.69 -11.13
CA GLN A 568 -25.72 38.45 -11.07
C GLN A 568 -26.20 38.19 -12.50
N SER A 569 -26.52 36.95 -12.81
CA SER A 569 -27.43 36.63 -13.91
C SER A 569 -28.00 35.24 -13.68
N LEU A 570 -29.15 35.20 -13.00
CA LEU A 570 -30.25 34.26 -13.22
C LEU A 570 -31.43 34.78 -12.40
N SER A 571 -31.93 35.95 -12.81
CA SER A 571 -33.35 36.26 -12.71
C SER A 571 -33.97 35.83 -14.04
N MET A 572 -34.67 34.71 -14.05
CA MET A 572 -35.72 34.47 -15.02
C MET A 572 -36.89 33.86 -14.28
N GLU A 573 -37.88 34.72 -14.04
CA GLU A 573 -39.29 34.36 -13.95
C GLU A 573 -39.68 33.65 -15.25
N VAL A 574 -40.24 32.44 -15.14
CA VAL A 574 -41.67 32.07 -15.34
C VAL A 574 -41.83 30.62 -14.93
#